data_AF-A0A7Y5B4Q5-F1
#
_entry.id   AF-A0A7Y5B4Q5-F1
#
_cell.length_a   1.000
_cell.length_b   1.000
_cell.length_c   1.000
_cell.angle_alpha   90.00
_cell.angle_beta   90.00
_cell.angle_gamma   90.00
#
_symmetry.space_group_name_H-M   'P 1'
#
loop_
_entity.id
_entity.type
_entity.pdbx_description
1 polymer ?
#
loop_
_entity_poly.entity_id
_entity_poly.type
_entity_poly.pdbx_seq_one_letter_code
_entity_poly.pdbx_strand_id
1 'polypeptide(L)'
;MKTVETRAVDPLLFGDGRPFGNEHGALAARSLPVPNPGTLAGFVRTQVGNQAGWDWAADGKEKALQVAVHGPILKRNGQFAFKAPADAVIFKKDGEQEPKVMCLRPKELAPGEGMNLPNGLLPLEVTDNEKPQTDYNFWSHSDMLQWLCHSHGANFLVPEKIVGLPTEERVRIAIENGVAKEGAFFTVERRAFESYDWNGNGHEDWTLVAKVATDQALKGGGNLGGERRLATIQENAEWPAFPQELEEALCNTQNLRLILATPAVFQHGWLPEWVKTGIEGIPVKIVSAAVPRRHSATGWNLVQKEFGPKKVKWMAPAGSVYFLKIENGSALELAKKLWLKPVSDDDQDKRDGYGLALWGVWNYAEGDSND
;
A
#
# COMPACT_ATOMS: atom_id res chain seq x y z
N MET A 1 -7.27 -4.62 19.59
CA MET A 1 -6.84 -5.22 18.32
C MET A 1 -5.54 -5.96 18.53
N LYS A 2 -5.39 -7.15 17.95
CA LYS A 2 -4.17 -7.95 17.98
C LYS A 2 -3.37 -7.74 16.70
N THR A 3 -2.05 -7.86 16.77
CA THR A 3 -1.23 -7.86 15.56
C THR A 3 -0.93 -9.30 15.15
N VAL A 4 -0.96 -9.57 13.85
CA VAL A 4 -0.70 -10.89 13.28
C VAL A 4 0.29 -10.77 12.13
N GLU A 5 1.04 -11.83 11.94
CA GLU A 5 1.97 -11.98 10.83
C GLU A 5 1.58 -13.22 10.02
N THR A 6 1.54 -13.04 8.71
CA THR A 6 1.20 -14.07 7.74
C THR A 6 2.44 -14.37 6.92
N ARG A 7 2.87 -15.64 6.94
CA ARG A 7 3.98 -16.15 6.15
C ARG A 7 3.43 -17.02 5.03
N ALA A 8 3.93 -16.82 3.82
CA ALA A 8 3.62 -17.72 2.71
C ALA A 8 4.40 -19.03 2.87
N VAL A 9 3.73 -20.17 2.73
CA VAL A 9 4.43 -21.47 2.72
C VAL A 9 5.01 -21.75 1.33
N ASP A 10 4.35 -21.21 0.30
CA ASP A 10 4.76 -21.29 -1.09
C ASP A 10 4.53 -19.93 -1.78
N PRO A 11 5.13 -19.67 -2.96
CA PRO A 11 4.82 -18.47 -3.75
C PRO A 11 3.32 -18.27 -3.97
N LEU A 12 2.84 -17.06 -3.71
CA LEU A 12 1.42 -16.71 -3.73
C LEU A 12 1.00 -16.01 -5.03
N LEU A 13 -0.25 -16.22 -5.44
CA LEU A 13 -0.86 -15.54 -6.58
C LEU A 13 -1.89 -14.52 -6.09
N PHE A 14 -1.67 -13.25 -6.36
CA PHE A 14 -2.61 -12.18 -6.08
C PHE A 14 -3.12 -11.62 -7.41
N GLY A 15 -4.18 -12.23 -7.96
CA GLY A 15 -4.65 -11.87 -9.31
C GLY A 15 -4.86 -10.36 -9.50
N ASP A 16 -4.42 -9.84 -10.64
CA ASP A 16 -4.50 -8.41 -10.99
C ASP A 16 -5.85 -8.00 -11.63
N GLY A 17 -6.78 -8.94 -11.74
CA GLY A 17 -8.12 -8.73 -12.28
C GLY A 17 -8.24 -8.87 -13.80
N ARG A 18 -7.15 -9.18 -14.51
CA ARG A 18 -7.22 -9.52 -15.94
C ARG A 18 -7.88 -10.89 -16.14
N PRO A 19 -8.61 -11.09 -17.24
CA PRO A 19 -9.14 -12.40 -17.59
C PRO A 19 -8.02 -13.43 -17.64
N PHE A 20 -8.28 -14.61 -17.06
CA PHE A 20 -7.39 -15.75 -17.10
C PHE A 20 -8.21 -16.97 -17.54
N GLY A 21 -7.80 -17.58 -18.66
CA GLY A 21 -8.54 -18.66 -19.30
C GLY A 21 -7.81 -19.20 -20.53
N ASN A 22 -8.39 -20.18 -21.20
CA ASN A 22 -7.78 -20.87 -22.34
C ASN A 22 -7.93 -20.10 -23.67
N GLU A 23 -8.05 -18.78 -23.61
CA GLU A 23 -8.23 -17.90 -24.76
C GLU A 23 -6.91 -17.19 -25.12
N HIS A 24 -6.72 -16.88 -26.39
CA HIS A 24 -5.53 -16.17 -26.86
C HIS A 24 -5.45 -14.79 -26.17
N GLY A 25 -4.33 -14.53 -25.48
CA GLY A 25 -4.12 -13.30 -24.69
C GLY A 25 -4.54 -13.39 -23.22
N ALA A 26 -5.20 -14.49 -22.80
CA ALA A 26 -5.58 -14.76 -21.40
C ALA A 26 -4.77 -15.91 -20.76
N LEU A 27 -3.68 -16.33 -21.42
CA LEU A 27 -2.83 -17.45 -21.02
C LEU A 27 -1.81 -17.10 -19.92
N ALA A 28 -1.75 -15.85 -19.48
CA ALA A 28 -0.80 -15.38 -18.47
C ALA A 28 -1.53 -14.78 -17.27
N ALA A 29 -1.50 -15.47 -16.14
CA ALA A 29 -1.93 -14.91 -14.86
C ALA A 29 -0.78 -14.09 -14.25
N ARG A 30 -1.04 -12.82 -13.94
CA ARG A 30 -0.07 -11.93 -13.28
C ARG A 30 -0.47 -11.65 -11.85
N SER A 31 0.53 -11.62 -10.97
CA SER A 31 0.34 -11.31 -9.56
C SER A 31 0.60 -9.83 -9.29
N LEU A 32 -0.25 -9.21 -8.48
CA LEU A 32 0.03 -7.93 -7.86
C LEU A 32 1.34 -8.00 -7.05
N PRO A 33 2.09 -6.89 -6.92
CA PRO A 33 3.32 -6.86 -6.13
C PRO A 33 3.07 -7.09 -4.64
N VAL A 34 1.88 -6.76 -4.14
CA VAL A 34 1.42 -6.96 -2.75
C VAL A 34 -0.07 -7.31 -2.84
N PRO A 35 -0.63 -8.19 -1.99
CA PRO A 35 -2.05 -8.45 -2.01
C PRO A 35 -2.85 -7.18 -1.72
N ASN A 36 -4.01 -7.06 -2.36
CA ASN A 36 -4.97 -6.04 -1.95
C ASN A 36 -5.38 -6.25 -0.47
N PRO A 37 -5.62 -5.17 0.29
CA PRO A 37 -6.11 -5.25 1.67
C PRO A 37 -7.24 -6.26 1.89
N GLY A 38 -8.28 -6.21 1.05
CA GLY A 38 -9.40 -7.14 1.12
C GLY A 38 -9.04 -8.62 0.97
N THR A 39 -7.96 -8.96 0.24
CA THR A 39 -7.48 -10.34 0.09
C THR A 39 -6.92 -10.87 1.40
N LEU A 40 -6.07 -10.08 2.08
CA LEU A 40 -5.55 -10.45 3.40
C LEU A 40 -6.66 -10.44 4.45
N ALA A 41 -7.56 -9.44 4.41
CA ALA A 41 -8.70 -9.36 5.32
C ALA A 41 -9.59 -10.61 5.22
N GLY A 42 -9.88 -11.10 4.00
CA GLY A 42 -10.64 -12.33 3.79
C GLY A 42 -9.97 -13.57 4.42
N PHE A 43 -8.65 -13.72 4.23
CA PHE A 43 -7.89 -14.80 4.85
C PHE A 43 -7.94 -14.72 6.38
N VAL A 44 -7.61 -13.56 6.96
CA VAL A 44 -7.60 -13.35 8.42
C VAL A 44 -8.99 -13.58 9.03
N ARG A 45 -10.05 -13.05 8.41
CA ARG A 45 -11.44 -13.24 8.86
C ARG A 45 -11.88 -14.69 8.84
N THR A 46 -11.42 -15.45 7.84
CA THR A 46 -11.67 -16.90 7.78
C THR A 46 -11.04 -17.61 8.98
N GLN A 47 -9.81 -17.23 9.35
CA GLN A 47 -9.14 -17.78 10.54
C GLN A 47 -9.86 -17.40 11.84
N VAL A 48 -10.27 -16.13 11.98
CA VAL A 48 -11.07 -15.66 13.12
C VAL A 48 -12.38 -16.45 13.25
N GLY A 49 -13.13 -16.58 12.15
CA GLY A 49 -14.42 -17.25 12.16
C GLY A 49 -14.32 -18.75 12.44
N ASN A 50 -13.29 -19.41 11.88
CA ASN A 50 -13.05 -20.82 12.16
C ASN A 50 -12.71 -21.05 13.64
N GLN A 51 -11.86 -20.21 14.24
CA GLN A 51 -11.53 -20.32 15.67
C GLN A 51 -12.72 -19.99 16.56
N ALA A 52 -13.57 -19.05 16.15
CA ALA A 52 -14.79 -18.71 16.86
C ALA A 52 -15.96 -19.71 16.61
N GLY A 53 -15.77 -20.73 15.76
CA GLY A 53 -16.80 -21.71 15.43
C GLY A 53 -18.00 -21.12 14.67
N TRP A 54 -17.80 -20.11 13.83
CA TRP A 54 -18.88 -19.49 13.07
C TRP A 54 -19.49 -20.42 12.03
N ASP A 55 -20.80 -20.31 11.85
CA ASP A 55 -21.51 -20.97 10.76
C ASP A 55 -21.43 -20.13 9.48
N TRP A 56 -20.59 -20.56 8.55
CA TRP A 56 -20.41 -19.92 7.25
C TRP A 56 -21.60 -20.07 6.29
N ALA A 57 -22.53 -20.99 6.57
CA ALA A 57 -23.76 -21.15 5.80
C ALA A 57 -24.90 -20.23 6.31
N ALA A 58 -24.80 -19.77 7.56
CA ALA A 58 -25.70 -18.81 8.17
C ALA A 58 -25.06 -17.40 8.21
N ASP A 59 -24.79 -16.87 9.41
CA ASP A 59 -24.41 -15.47 9.64
C ASP A 59 -22.89 -15.21 9.73
N GLY A 60 -22.07 -16.23 9.51
CA GLY A 60 -20.61 -16.14 9.62
C GLY A 60 -19.99 -15.14 8.64
N LYS A 61 -20.61 -14.92 7.49
CA LYS A 61 -20.12 -13.97 6.47
C LYS A 61 -20.35 -12.52 6.90
N GLU A 62 -21.51 -12.23 7.45
CA GLU A 62 -21.89 -10.93 7.97
C GLU A 62 -21.03 -10.58 9.18
N LYS A 63 -20.82 -11.53 10.10
CA LYS A 63 -19.88 -11.41 11.23
C LYS A 63 -18.45 -11.11 10.76
N ALA A 64 -17.99 -11.82 9.72
CA ALA A 64 -16.66 -11.62 9.17
C ALA A 64 -16.45 -10.18 8.67
N LEU A 65 -17.43 -9.59 7.97
CA LEU A 65 -17.32 -8.21 7.46
C LEU A 65 -17.20 -7.15 8.56
N GLN A 66 -17.64 -7.45 9.80
CA GLN A 66 -17.50 -6.56 10.96
C GLN A 66 -16.09 -6.59 11.57
N VAL A 67 -15.29 -7.62 11.31
CA VAL A 67 -13.91 -7.70 11.80
C VAL A 67 -13.02 -6.77 10.99
N ALA A 68 -12.56 -5.69 11.61
CA ALA A 68 -11.58 -4.79 11.02
C ALA A 68 -10.19 -5.47 10.94
N VAL A 69 -9.57 -5.40 9.77
CA VAL A 69 -8.22 -5.90 9.47
C VAL A 69 -7.43 -4.79 8.81
N HIS A 70 -6.49 -4.18 9.54
CA HIS A 70 -5.63 -3.13 9.02
C HIS A 70 -4.34 -3.77 8.49
N GLY A 71 -4.21 -3.87 7.17
CA GLY A 71 -3.03 -4.37 6.47
C GLY A 71 -3.32 -4.56 4.98
N PRO A 72 -2.41 -5.15 4.19
CA PRO A 72 -1.09 -5.65 4.59
C PRO A 72 -0.05 -4.54 4.75
N ILE A 73 0.82 -4.67 5.75
CA ILE A 73 2.14 -4.03 5.79
C ILE A 73 3.20 -5.11 5.55
N LEU A 74 4.21 -4.86 4.73
CA LEU A 74 5.28 -5.83 4.51
C LEU A 74 6.29 -5.79 5.66
N LYS A 75 6.84 -6.94 6.02
CA LYS A 75 8.17 -7.02 6.64
C LYS A 75 9.14 -7.71 5.69
N ARG A 76 10.38 -7.21 5.64
CA ARG A 76 11.54 -7.79 4.97
C ARG A 76 12.62 -8.03 6.02
N ASN A 77 13.11 -9.25 6.16
CA ASN A 77 14.13 -9.63 7.13
C ASN A 77 13.79 -9.15 8.55
N GLY A 78 12.52 -9.27 8.94
CA GLY A 78 12.03 -8.84 10.25
C GLY A 78 11.83 -7.32 10.41
N GLN A 79 12.08 -6.49 9.39
CA GLN A 79 11.89 -5.04 9.44
C GLN A 79 10.71 -4.60 8.56
N PHE A 80 9.91 -3.62 8.99
CA PHE A 80 8.81 -3.13 8.17
C PHE A 80 9.32 -2.49 6.87
N ALA A 81 8.55 -2.63 5.80
CA ALA A 81 8.80 -2.01 4.51
C ALA A 81 7.50 -1.40 3.98
N PHE A 82 7.61 -0.17 3.46
CA PHE A 82 6.49 0.61 2.96
C PHE A 82 6.66 0.91 1.49
N LYS A 83 5.56 1.13 0.77
CA LYS A 83 5.63 1.58 -0.62
C LYS A 83 6.37 2.93 -0.66
N ALA A 84 7.29 3.08 -1.61
CA ALA A 84 7.99 4.34 -1.82
C ALA A 84 7.00 5.50 -2.02
N PRO A 85 7.21 6.63 -1.36
CA PRO A 85 6.30 7.76 -1.42
C PRO A 85 6.46 8.48 -2.76
N ALA A 86 5.35 8.85 -3.38
CA ALA A 86 5.32 9.43 -4.72
C ALA A 86 5.90 10.85 -4.79
N ASP A 87 6.12 11.49 -3.64
CA ASP A 87 6.78 12.79 -3.53
C ASP A 87 8.31 12.69 -3.42
N ALA A 88 8.89 11.49 -3.52
CA ALA A 88 10.31 11.25 -3.58
C ALA A 88 10.70 10.54 -4.89
N VAL A 89 11.30 11.27 -5.81
CA VAL A 89 11.71 10.75 -7.11
C VAL A 89 13.21 10.50 -7.10
N ILE A 90 13.63 9.24 -7.14
CA ILE A 90 15.05 8.89 -7.29
C ILE A 90 15.45 9.13 -8.73
N PHE A 91 16.53 9.87 -8.97
CA PHE A 91 17.07 10.13 -10.30
C PHE A 91 18.59 10.07 -10.29
N LYS A 92 19.21 10.01 -11.47
CA LYS A 92 20.67 10.01 -11.62
C LYS A 92 21.00 10.79 -12.88
N LYS A 93 21.85 11.82 -12.76
CA LYS A 93 22.31 12.61 -13.91
C LYS A 93 23.35 11.86 -14.71
N ASP A 94 23.39 12.14 -16.01
CA ASP A 94 24.46 11.63 -16.88
C ASP A 94 25.83 12.07 -16.36
N GLY A 95 26.74 11.10 -16.20
CA GLY A 95 28.10 11.32 -15.71
C GLY A 95 28.26 11.34 -14.18
N GLU A 96 27.17 11.39 -13.40
CA GLU A 96 27.24 11.17 -11.95
C GLU A 96 27.31 9.67 -11.62
N GLN A 97 27.99 9.30 -10.54
CA GLN A 97 28.05 7.89 -10.11
C GLN A 97 26.87 7.51 -9.21
N GLU A 98 26.48 8.41 -8.31
CA GLU A 98 25.46 8.16 -7.32
C GLU A 98 24.12 8.78 -7.71
N PRO A 99 22.99 8.09 -7.47
CA PRO A 99 21.67 8.69 -7.60
C PRO A 99 21.43 9.77 -6.54
N LYS A 100 20.37 10.55 -6.73
CA LYS A 100 19.88 11.60 -5.82
C LYS A 100 18.37 11.47 -5.66
N VAL A 101 17.83 12.09 -4.61
CA VAL A 101 16.39 12.18 -4.36
C VAL A 101 15.90 13.58 -4.73
N MET A 102 15.01 13.66 -5.71
CA MET A 102 14.22 14.85 -6.00
C MET A 102 12.96 14.83 -5.13
N CYS A 103 12.81 15.88 -4.34
CA CYS A 103 11.75 15.99 -3.35
C CYS A 103 10.67 16.92 -3.86
N LEU A 104 9.51 16.34 -4.18
CA LEU A 104 8.40 17.09 -4.73
C LEU A 104 7.68 17.82 -3.60
N ARG A 105 7.65 19.16 -3.65
CA ARG A 105 6.95 20.00 -2.65
C ARG A 105 6.01 20.99 -3.32
N PRO A 106 4.89 21.36 -2.69
CA PRO A 106 3.99 22.37 -3.23
C PRO A 106 4.73 23.69 -3.49
N LYS A 107 4.56 24.27 -4.67
CA LYS A 107 5.16 25.55 -5.06
C LYS A 107 4.08 26.58 -5.38
N GLU A 108 4.21 27.77 -4.81
CA GLU A 108 3.36 28.90 -5.19
C GLU A 108 3.72 29.37 -6.60
N LEU A 109 2.70 29.72 -7.39
CA LEU A 109 2.91 30.24 -8.73
C LEU A 109 3.47 31.67 -8.68
N ALA A 110 4.50 31.93 -9.49
CA ALA A 110 4.99 33.27 -9.71
C ALA A 110 3.96 34.12 -10.51
N PRO A 111 4.02 35.46 -10.43
CA PRO A 111 3.14 36.32 -11.23
C PRO A 111 3.22 36.00 -12.73
N GLY A 112 2.07 35.68 -13.34
CA GLY A 112 1.98 35.33 -14.76
C GLY A 112 2.10 33.84 -15.08
N GLU A 113 2.44 33.00 -14.10
CA GLU A 113 2.36 31.55 -14.26
C GLU A 113 0.92 31.04 -14.13
N GLY A 114 0.66 29.87 -14.72
CA GLY A 114 -0.63 29.20 -14.68
C GLY A 114 -0.45 27.68 -14.65
N MET A 115 -1.51 26.97 -14.27
CA MET A 115 -1.55 25.51 -14.23
C MET A 115 -2.91 24.99 -14.68
N ASN A 116 -2.96 23.74 -15.12
CA ASN A 116 -4.20 23.05 -15.48
C ASN A 116 -4.69 22.07 -14.39
N LEU A 117 -4.19 22.21 -13.16
CA LEU A 117 -4.68 21.45 -12.01
C LEU A 117 -6.06 21.96 -11.57
N PRO A 118 -6.86 21.14 -10.87
CA PRO A 118 -8.10 21.59 -10.24
C PRO A 118 -7.89 22.85 -9.38
N ASN A 119 -8.88 23.74 -9.41
CA ASN A 119 -8.82 25.03 -8.69
C ASN A 119 -8.46 24.85 -7.21
N GLY A 120 -7.50 25.64 -6.73
CA GLY A 120 -7.08 25.68 -5.33
C GLY A 120 -5.95 24.74 -4.95
N LEU A 121 -5.46 23.92 -5.88
CA LEU A 121 -4.25 23.12 -5.73
C LEU A 121 -3.02 23.88 -6.23
N LEU A 122 -1.85 23.52 -5.68
CA LEU A 122 -0.54 23.98 -6.13
C LEU A 122 0.20 22.88 -6.92
N PRO A 123 1.03 23.23 -7.92
CA PRO A 123 1.93 22.29 -8.54
C PRO A 123 2.96 21.79 -7.52
N LEU A 124 3.55 20.63 -7.84
CA LEU A 124 4.73 20.17 -7.15
C LEU A 124 5.97 20.61 -7.91
N GLU A 125 6.95 21.15 -7.20
CA GLU A 125 8.22 21.54 -7.81
C GLU A 125 8.99 20.32 -8.31
N VAL A 126 9.46 20.41 -9.54
CA VAL A 126 10.34 19.45 -10.20
C VAL A 126 11.66 20.19 -10.45
N THR A 127 12.71 19.81 -9.72
CA THR A 127 14.02 20.47 -9.79
C THR A 127 14.91 19.90 -10.89
N ASP A 128 14.53 18.75 -11.46
CA ASP A 128 15.27 18.08 -12.51
C ASP A 128 14.35 17.32 -13.49
N ASN A 129 14.78 17.19 -14.75
CA ASN A 129 14.04 16.50 -15.80
C ASN A 129 14.63 15.11 -16.14
N GLU A 130 15.56 14.61 -15.31
CA GLU A 130 16.07 13.25 -15.44
C GLU A 130 14.98 12.19 -15.27
N LYS A 131 15.17 11.05 -15.95
CA LYS A 131 14.25 9.91 -15.82
C LYS A 131 14.35 9.30 -14.41
N PRO A 132 13.22 8.99 -13.77
CA PRO A 132 13.23 8.29 -12.49
C PRO A 132 13.97 6.94 -12.59
N GLN A 133 14.80 6.64 -11.59
CA GLN A 133 15.43 5.34 -11.42
C GLN A 133 14.38 4.28 -11.08
N THR A 134 14.62 3.05 -11.56
CA THR A 134 13.74 1.91 -11.30
C THR A 134 14.14 1.16 -10.04
N ASP A 135 13.25 0.28 -9.60
CA ASP A 135 13.45 -0.69 -8.50
C ASP A 135 13.62 -0.12 -7.08
N TYR A 136 13.37 1.18 -6.89
CA TYR A 136 13.15 1.81 -5.58
C TYR A 136 11.66 1.76 -5.19
N ASN A 137 11.06 0.56 -5.26
CA ASN A 137 9.61 0.41 -5.14
C ASN A 137 9.14 0.49 -3.69
N PHE A 138 9.98 0.05 -2.74
CA PHE A 138 9.71 0.04 -1.32
C PHE A 138 10.84 0.73 -0.57
N TRP A 139 10.52 1.34 0.56
CA TRP A 139 11.47 1.95 1.46
C TRP A 139 11.52 1.15 2.76
N SER A 140 12.70 1.07 3.35
CA SER A 140 12.88 0.50 4.68
C SER A 140 12.08 1.30 5.71
N HIS A 141 11.80 0.70 6.86
CA HIS A 141 11.16 1.41 7.97
C HIS A 141 11.92 2.69 8.33
N SER A 142 13.24 2.61 8.46
CA SER A 142 14.10 3.75 8.81
C SER A 142 14.04 4.87 7.77
N ASP A 143 14.13 4.54 6.48
CA ASP A 143 14.09 5.55 5.41
C ASP A 143 12.73 6.24 5.37
N MET A 144 11.64 5.48 5.53
CA MET A 144 10.29 6.05 5.58
C MET A 144 10.12 6.97 6.80
N LEU A 145 10.57 6.58 7.99
CA LEU A 145 10.46 7.43 9.18
C LEU A 145 11.26 8.73 9.04
N GLN A 146 12.51 8.64 8.54
CA GLN A 146 13.32 9.83 8.25
C GLN A 146 12.61 10.74 7.25
N TRP A 147 12.00 10.16 6.21
CA TRP A 147 11.24 10.92 5.21
C TRP A 147 10.07 11.68 5.81
N LEU A 148 9.29 11.05 6.70
CA LEU A 148 8.12 11.67 7.34
C LEU A 148 8.51 12.91 8.16
N CYS A 149 9.70 12.90 8.77
CA CYS A 149 10.24 14.05 9.51
C CYS A 149 10.84 15.14 8.59
N HIS A 150 11.08 14.84 7.30
CA HIS A 150 11.79 15.74 6.39
C HIS A 150 10.86 16.73 5.68
N SER A 151 10.75 17.95 6.22
CA SER A 151 9.79 18.96 5.78
C SER A 151 10.07 19.53 4.38
N HIS A 152 11.31 19.99 4.13
CA HIS A 152 11.70 20.64 2.86
C HIS A 152 12.23 19.65 1.81
N GLY A 153 12.68 18.47 2.20
CA GLY A 153 13.18 17.50 1.22
C GLY A 153 14.65 17.68 0.81
N ALA A 154 15.30 18.83 1.07
CA ALA A 154 16.67 19.05 0.60
C ALA A 154 17.67 18.02 1.15
N ASN A 155 18.58 17.54 0.29
CA ASN A 155 19.69 16.63 0.63
C ASN A 155 19.29 15.33 1.35
N PHE A 156 18.10 14.77 1.05
CA PHE A 156 17.73 13.47 1.58
C PHE A 156 18.65 12.37 1.03
N LEU A 157 19.10 11.47 1.89
CA LEU A 157 19.93 10.33 1.49
C LEU A 157 19.13 9.39 0.60
N VAL A 158 19.78 8.82 -0.42
CA VAL A 158 19.12 7.84 -1.28
C VAL A 158 18.75 6.62 -0.42
N PRO A 159 17.47 6.23 -0.40
CA PRO A 159 17.01 5.08 0.37
C PRO A 159 17.60 3.78 -0.18
N GLU A 160 17.50 2.71 0.61
CA GLU A 160 17.87 1.37 0.13
C GLU A 160 17.08 1.01 -1.14
N LYS A 161 17.77 0.40 -2.12
CA LYS A 161 17.14 -0.07 -3.36
C LYS A 161 16.35 -1.36 -3.10
N ILE A 162 15.05 -1.23 -2.79
CA ILE A 162 14.17 -2.38 -2.52
C ILE A 162 13.10 -2.51 -3.61
N VAL A 163 13.22 -3.58 -4.41
CA VAL A 163 12.30 -3.87 -5.52
C VAL A 163 10.93 -4.36 -5.03
N GLY A 164 10.91 -5.10 -3.92
CA GLY A 164 9.73 -5.75 -3.35
C GLY A 164 9.79 -7.28 -3.44
N LEU A 165 8.63 -7.93 -3.27
CA LEU A 165 8.52 -9.38 -3.32
C LEU A 165 9.05 -9.96 -4.65
N PRO A 166 10.00 -10.91 -4.61
CA PRO A 166 10.52 -11.55 -5.80
C PRO A 166 9.42 -12.19 -6.66
N THR A 167 9.63 -12.15 -7.97
CA THR A 167 8.73 -12.76 -8.95
C THR A 167 9.16 -14.19 -9.24
N GLU A 168 8.22 -15.14 -9.20
CA GLU A 168 8.45 -16.51 -9.65
C GLU A 168 7.47 -16.89 -10.76
N GLU A 169 8.00 -17.20 -11.93
CA GLU A 169 7.20 -17.62 -13.09
C GLU A 169 7.19 -19.14 -13.22
N ARG A 170 6.00 -19.74 -13.43
CA ARG A 170 5.89 -21.16 -13.80
C ARG A 170 4.97 -21.35 -14.99
N VAL A 171 5.41 -22.19 -15.91
CA VAL A 171 4.61 -22.72 -17.01
C VAL A 171 3.84 -23.95 -16.52
N ARG A 172 2.57 -24.06 -16.92
CA ARG A 172 1.67 -25.16 -16.59
C ARG A 172 0.98 -25.71 -17.83
N ILE A 173 0.69 -27.00 -17.76
CA ILE A 173 -0.06 -27.75 -18.77
C ILE A 173 -1.19 -28.54 -18.10
N ALA A 174 -2.32 -28.69 -18.79
CA ALA A 174 -3.31 -29.72 -18.44
C ALA A 174 -3.01 -31.00 -19.23
N ILE A 175 -3.13 -32.16 -18.59
CA ILE A 175 -2.88 -33.46 -19.20
C ILE A 175 -4.21 -34.22 -19.33
N GLU A 176 -4.48 -34.74 -20.51
CA GLU A 176 -5.62 -35.60 -20.81
C GLU A 176 -5.10 -36.87 -21.53
N ASN A 177 -5.42 -38.06 -20.99
CA ASN A 177 -4.91 -39.35 -21.50
C ASN A 177 -3.38 -39.45 -21.63
N GLY A 178 -2.64 -38.81 -20.71
CA GLY A 178 -1.17 -38.84 -20.72
C GLY A 178 -0.52 -37.91 -21.74
N VAL A 179 -1.30 -37.10 -22.47
CA VAL A 179 -0.81 -36.10 -23.42
C VAL A 179 -1.27 -34.71 -22.98
N ALA A 180 -0.48 -33.68 -23.29
CA ALA A 180 -0.89 -32.30 -23.04
C ALA A 180 -2.18 -31.99 -23.82
N LYS A 181 -3.17 -31.45 -23.13
CA LYS A 181 -4.42 -31.01 -23.74
C LYS A 181 -4.14 -29.78 -24.61
N GLU A 182 -4.59 -29.83 -25.86
CA GLU A 182 -4.42 -28.72 -26.80
C GLU A 182 -5.04 -27.42 -26.25
N GLY A 183 -4.29 -26.31 -26.36
CA GLY A 183 -4.69 -25.00 -25.84
C GLY A 183 -4.65 -24.84 -24.31
N ALA A 184 -4.29 -25.87 -23.55
CA ALA A 184 -4.24 -25.82 -22.08
C ALA A 184 -2.81 -25.55 -21.56
N PHE A 185 -2.14 -24.57 -22.16
CA PHE A 185 -0.81 -24.10 -21.77
C PHE A 185 -0.92 -22.69 -21.20
N PHE A 186 -0.46 -22.48 -19.98
CA PHE A 186 -0.55 -21.18 -19.34
C PHE A 186 0.62 -20.89 -18.41
N THR A 187 0.96 -19.61 -18.30
CA THR A 187 2.02 -19.11 -17.43
C THR A 187 1.40 -18.40 -16.24
N VAL A 188 1.95 -18.67 -15.06
CA VAL A 188 1.51 -18.01 -13.82
C VAL A 188 2.72 -17.36 -13.16
N GLU A 189 2.65 -16.04 -13.07
CA GLU A 189 3.56 -15.22 -12.29
C GLU A 189 3.08 -15.16 -10.83
N ARG A 190 3.92 -15.53 -9.87
CA ARG A 190 3.65 -15.53 -8.43
C ARG A 190 4.62 -14.62 -7.70
N ARG A 191 4.31 -14.29 -6.45
CA ARG A 191 5.20 -13.60 -5.52
C ARG A 191 5.82 -14.61 -4.57
N ALA A 192 7.14 -14.77 -4.64
CA ALA A 192 7.89 -15.50 -3.64
C ALA A 192 8.10 -14.61 -2.41
N PHE A 193 8.07 -15.21 -1.24
CA PHE A 193 8.27 -14.53 0.04
C PHE A 193 9.63 -14.89 0.67
N GLU A 194 10.34 -15.86 0.11
CA GLU A 194 11.68 -16.23 0.51
C GLU A 194 12.54 -16.32 -0.76
N SER A 195 13.78 -15.83 -0.69
CA SER A 195 14.77 -16.03 -1.75
C SER A 195 16.15 -16.26 -1.18
N TYR A 196 16.92 -17.10 -1.85
CA TYR A 196 18.29 -17.47 -1.47
C TYR A 196 19.24 -17.13 -2.60
N ASP A 197 20.27 -16.36 -2.29
CA ASP A 197 21.45 -16.20 -3.13
C ASP A 197 22.47 -17.29 -2.77
N TRP A 198 22.47 -18.34 -3.58
CA TRP A 198 23.37 -19.49 -3.45
C TRP A 198 24.86 -19.13 -3.62
N ASN A 199 25.17 -17.97 -4.20
CA ASN A 199 26.54 -17.48 -4.40
C ASN A 199 26.99 -16.47 -3.34
N GLY A 200 26.07 -15.98 -2.48
CA GLY A 200 26.30 -14.79 -1.64
C GLY A 200 25.86 -14.88 -0.19
N ASN A 201 25.44 -16.05 0.33
CA ASN A 201 24.83 -16.22 1.67
C ASN A 201 23.65 -15.25 1.95
N GLY A 202 23.06 -14.66 0.90
CA GLY A 202 21.95 -13.73 1.01
C GLY A 202 20.65 -14.51 1.16
N HIS A 203 19.95 -14.33 2.26
CA HIS A 203 18.57 -14.80 2.42
C HIS A 203 17.67 -13.58 2.61
N GLU A 204 16.67 -13.44 1.75
CA GLU A 204 15.61 -12.49 1.96
C GLU A 204 14.33 -13.20 2.36
N ASP A 205 13.75 -12.79 3.47
CA ASP A 205 12.50 -13.26 4.01
C ASP A 205 11.47 -12.14 4.05
N TRP A 206 10.25 -12.44 3.64
CA TRP A 206 9.14 -11.50 3.59
C TRP A 206 7.92 -12.06 4.30
N THR A 207 7.17 -11.17 4.96
CA THR A 207 5.88 -11.51 5.59
C THR A 207 4.87 -10.38 5.42
N LEU A 208 3.60 -10.68 5.67
CA LEU A 208 2.50 -9.70 5.69
C LEU A 208 2.02 -9.52 7.13
N VAL A 209 2.00 -8.28 7.60
CA VAL A 209 1.52 -7.92 8.94
C VAL A 209 0.19 -7.20 8.86
N ALA A 210 -0.71 -7.54 9.78
CA ALA A 210 -1.99 -6.85 9.94
C ALA A 210 -2.40 -6.68 11.41
N LYS A 211 -3.17 -5.63 11.69
CA LYS A 211 -3.79 -5.39 13.00
C LYS A 211 -5.28 -5.70 12.94
N VAL A 212 -5.76 -6.59 13.81
CA VAL A 212 -7.06 -7.27 13.70
C VAL A 212 -7.94 -6.98 14.91
N ALA A 213 -9.20 -6.62 14.68
CA ALA A 213 -10.22 -6.47 15.74
C ALA A 213 -10.81 -7.83 16.12
N THR A 214 -10.12 -8.56 16.99
CA THR A 214 -10.59 -9.85 17.51
C THR A 214 -9.99 -10.15 18.88
N ASP A 215 -10.71 -10.93 19.67
CA ASP A 215 -10.22 -11.51 20.93
C ASP A 215 -9.72 -12.96 20.74
N GLN A 216 -10.02 -13.58 19.59
CA GLN A 216 -9.61 -14.94 19.27
C GLN A 216 -8.08 -15.04 19.16
N ALA A 217 -7.52 -16.16 19.60
CA ALA A 217 -6.11 -16.47 19.36
C ALA A 217 -5.92 -16.86 17.89
N LEU A 218 -5.00 -16.20 17.19
CA LEU A 218 -4.77 -16.44 15.77
C LEU A 218 -3.48 -17.20 15.54
N LYS A 219 -3.63 -18.50 15.29
CA LYS A 219 -2.54 -19.41 14.87
C LYS A 219 -3.11 -20.48 13.96
N GLY A 220 -2.43 -20.76 12.85
CA GLY A 220 -2.83 -21.85 11.96
C GLY A 220 -2.38 -21.65 10.52
N GLY A 221 -2.97 -22.43 9.62
CA GLY A 221 -2.72 -22.34 8.19
C GLY A 221 -4.03 -22.30 7.40
N GLY A 222 -3.97 -21.77 6.19
CA GLY A 222 -5.10 -21.78 5.28
C GLY A 222 -4.72 -21.28 3.90
N ASN A 223 -5.74 -21.05 3.07
CA ASN A 223 -5.54 -20.64 1.69
C ASN A 223 -5.53 -19.12 1.57
N LEU A 224 -4.46 -18.56 1.00
CA LEU A 224 -4.31 -17.13 0.71
C LEU A 224 -4.07 -16.90 -0.78
N GLY A 225 -4.84 -15.99 -1.38
CA GLY A 225 -4.74 -15.67 -2.80
C GLY A 225 -5.41 -16.69 -3.72
N GLY A 226 -5.01 -16.68 -5.00
CA GLY A 226 -5.48 -17.59 -6.03
C GLY A 226 -4.89 -18.99 -5.91
N GLU A 227 -5.34 -19.93 -6.75
CA GLU A 227 -4.84 -21.32 -6.81
C GLU A 227 -4.78 -22.09 -5.46
N ARG A 228 -5.55 -21.67 -4.45
CA ARG A 228 -5.56 -22.28 -3.10
C ARG A 228 -4.16 -22.42 -2.49
N ARG A 229 -3.31 -21.40 -2.65
CA ARG A 229 -1.93 -21.42 -2.12
C ARG A 229 -1.93 -21.28 -0.59
N LEU A 230 -0.96 -21.93 0.04
CA LEU A 230 -0.89 -22.05 1.50
C LEU A 230 -0.14 -20.89 2.14
N ALA A 231 -0.72 -20.38 3.22
CA ALA A 231 -0.07 -19.43 4.12
C ALA A 231 -0.37 -19.81 5.58
N THR A 232 0.55 -19.47 6.47
CA THR A 232 0.37 -19.58 7.92
C THR A 232 0.12 -18.21 8.51
N ILE A 233 -0.62 -18.19 9.62
CA ILE A 233 -0.85 -17.00 10.43
C ILE A 233 -0.40 -17.29 11.85
N GLN A 234 0.20 -16.30 12.48
CA GLN A 234 0.53 -16.31 13.89
C GLN A 234 0.33 -14.91 14.49
N GLU A 235 0.09 -14.83 15.79
CA GLU A 235 0.15 -13.56 16.51
C GLU A 235 1.57 -12.99 16.39
N ASN A 236 1.65 -11.69 16.17
CA ASN A 236 2.87 -10.91 16.08
C ASN A 236 2.85 -9.84 17.18
N ALA A 237 3.98 -9.61 17.82
CA ALA A 237 4.08 -8.63 18.89
C ALA A 237 4.15 -7.19 18.37
N GLU A 238 4.55 -6.99 17.11
CA GLU A 238 4.99 -5.68 16.62
C GLU A 238 3.99 -5.05 15.65
N TRP A 239 3.67 -3.78 15.88
CA TRP A 239 3.04 -2.88 14.91
C TRP A 239 3.89 -1.61 14.81
N PRO A 240 4.04 -0.96 13.64
CA PRO A 240 4.88 0.23 13.55
C PRO A 240 4.36 1.32 14.49
N ALA A 241 5.19 1.69 15.46
CA ALA A 241 4.86 2.70 16.45
C ALA A 241 4.89 4.10 15.81
N PHE A 242 4.19 5.05 16.43
CA PHE A 242 4.36 6.46 16.10
C PHE A 242 5.75 6.90 16.56
N PRO A 243 6.62 7.43 15.68
CA PRO A 243 7.98 7.81 16.04
C PRO A 243 8.02 9.09 16.89
N GLN A 244 8.91 9.14 17.88
CA GLN A 244 9.03 10.28 18.80
C GLN A 244 9.54 11.53 18.09
N GLU A 245 10.46 11.37 17.14
CA GLU A 245 11.06 12.45 16.35
C GLU A 245 10.00 13.21 15.53
N LEU A 246 8.94 12.51 15.12
CA LEU A 246 7.83 13.13 14.42
C LEU A 246 6.92 13.93 15.35
N GLU A 247 6.89 13.62 16.65
CA GLU A 247 6.15 14.43 17.63
C GLU A 247 6.70 15.86 17.64
N GLU A 248 8.01 15.99 17.74
CA GLU A 248 8.71 17.28 17.75
C GLU A 248 8.49 18.04 16.44
N ALA A 249 8.57 17.34 15.31
CA ALA A 249 8.37 17.95 13.99
C ALA A 249 6.92 18.48 13.80
N LEU A 250 5.92 17.74 14.28
CA LEU A 250 4.50 18.10 14.10
C LEU A 250 3.96 19.11 15.12
N CYS A 251 4.61 19.28 16.28
CA CYS A 251 4.19 20.24 17.31
C CYS A 251 4.06 21.67 16.79
N ASN A 252 4.88 22.07 15.81
CA ASN A 252 5.05 23.46 15.40
C ASN A 252 4.48 23.77 14.00
N THR A 253 3.62 22.91 13.47
CA THR A 253 3.09 23.10 12.11
C THR A 253 1.63 22.71 11.96
N GLN A 254 0.98 23.33 10.99
CA GLN A 254 -0.35 22.96 10.50
C GLN A 254 -0.26 22.24 9.14
N ASN A 255 0.96 22.10 8.60
CA ASN A 255 1.22 21.44 7.34
C ASN A 255 1.48 19.95 7.60
N LEU A 256 0.44 19.15 7.34
CA LEU A 256 0.44 17.71 7.56
C LEU A 256 0.52 16.98 6.21
N ARG A 257 1.48 16.06 6.07
CA ARG A 257 1.64 15.23 4.88
C ARG A 257 1.09 13.85 5.18
N LEU A 258 0.24 13.35 4.30
CA LEU A 258 -0.36 12.01 4.39
C LEU A 258 0.25 11.13 3.32
N ILE A 259 0.83 10.00 3.69
CA ILE A 259 1.35 8.98 2.77
C ILE A 259 0.54 7.70 2.94
N LEU A 260 -0.04 7.19 1.84
CA LEU A 260 -0.81 5.96 1.88
C LEU A 260 0.11 4.73 2.02
N ALA A 261 0.07 4.05 3.17
CA ALA A 261 0.75 2.77 3.39
C ALA A 261 0.04 1.60 2.66
N THR A 262 -1.28 1.66 2.53
CA THR A 262 -2.07 0.76 1.67
C THR A 262 -2.90 1.56 0.68
N PRO A 263 -3.30 0.99 -0.47
CA PRO A 263 -4.16 1.70 -1.42
C PRO A 263 -5.45 2.17 -0.75
N ALA A 264 -5.94 3.35 -1.12
CA ALA A 264 -7.19 3.92 -0.60
C ALA A 264 -8.29 3.93 -1.65
N VAL A 265 -9.52 3.69 -1.20
CA VAL A 265 -10.73 3.82 -2.02
C VAL A 265 -11.41 5.13 -1.66
N PHE A 266 -11.48 6.05 -2.63
CA PHE A 266 -12.18 7.32 -2.49
C PHE A 266 -13.33 7.42 -3.48
N GLN A 267 -14.39 8.14 -3.09
CA GLN A 267 -15.60 8.31 -3.90
C GLN A 267 -15.33 9.10 -5.19
N HIS A 268 -14.33 9.99 -5.17
CA HIS A 268 -13.95 10.82 -6.30
C HIS A 268 -12.60 10.42 -6.91
N GLY A 269 -12.32 9.11 -6.92
CA GLY A 269 -11.13 8.53 -7.54
C GLY A 269 -9.89 8.70 -6.66
N TRP A 270 -9.15 9.80 -6.88
CA TRP A 270 -8.00 10.16 -6.03
C TRP A 270 -8.38 11.16 -4.93
N LEU A 271 -9.48 11.89 -5.11
CA LEU A 271 -9.88 12.92 -4.16
C LEU A 271 -10.77 12.29 -3.07
N PRO A 272 -10.38 12.36 -1.79
CA PRO A 272 -11.17 11.85 -0.68
C PRO A 272 -12.38 12.72 -0.37
N GLU A 273 -13.46 12.12 0.12
CA GLU A 273 -14.68 12.86 0.50
C GLU A 273 -14.45 13.72 1.76
N TRP A 274 -13.54 13.27 2.65
CA TRP A 274 -13.21 14.00 3.87
C TRP A 274 -12.60 15.39 3.61
N VAL A 275 -12.22 15.74 2.38
CA VAL A 275 -11.83 17.12 2.04
C VAL A 275 -12.98 18.12 2.25
N LYS A 276 -14.24 17.66 2.20
CA LYS A 276 -15.42 18.49 2.44
C LYS A 276 -15.84 18.50 3.91
N THR A 277 -15.73 17.35 4.58
CA THR A 277 -16.26 17.14 5.94
C THR A 277 -15.20 17.30 7.03
N GLY A 278 -13.92 17.35 6.66
CA GLY A 278 -12.82 17.16 7.57
C GLY A 278 -12.54 15.69 7.88
N ILE A 279 -11.36 15.42 8.45
CA ILE A 279 -10.95 14.10 8.92
C ILE A 279 -11.22 14.05 10.42
N GLU A 280 -12.04 13.09 10.88
CA GLU A 280 -12.46 13.01 12.30
C GLU A 280 -13.10 14.32 12.81
N GLY A 281 -13.78 15.06 11.91
CA GLY A 281 -14.37 16.37 12.21
C GLY A 281 -13.38 17.54 12.24
N ILE A 282 -12.08 17.30 11.98
CA ILE A 282 -11.06 18.35 11.85
C ILE A 282 -11.03 18.84 10.40
N PRO A 283 -11.35 20.11 10.11
CA PRO A 283 -11.28 20.67 8.77
C PRO A 283 -9.84 20.64 8.24
N VAL A 284 -9.67 20.09 7.05
CA VAL A 284 -8.39 20.01 6.35
C VAL A 284 -8.55 20.46 4.91
N LYS A 285 -7.55 21.18 4.41
CA LYS A 285 -7.44 21.56 3.01
C LYS A 285 -6.35 20.74 2.34
N ILE A 286 -6.64 20.13 1.20
CA ILE A 286 -5.60 19.56 0.32
C ILE A 286 -4.96 20.72 -0.45
N VAL A 287 -3.68 20.94 -0.23
CA VAL A 287 -2.86 21.95 -0.91
C VAL A 287 -2.30 21.40 -2.23
N SER A 288 -1.88 20.14 -2.23
CA SER A 288 -1.41 19.44 -3.43
C SER A 288 -1.43 17.92 -3.19
N ALA A 289 -1.18 17.13 -4.24
CA ALA A 289 -1.04 15.69 -4.11
C ALA A 289 -0.10 15.10 -5.18
N ALA A 290 0.71 14.12 -4.78
CA ALA A 290 1.47 13.25 -5.67
C ALA A 290 0.77 11.90 -5.73
N VAL A 291 -0.04 11.67 -6.76
CA VAL A 291 -0.82 10.43 -6.93
C VAL A 291 -0.34 9.69 -8.17
N PRO A 292 0.31 8.51 -8.01
CA PRO A 292 0.69 7.68 -9.15
C PRO A 292 -0.52 7.18 -9.94
N ARG A 293 -0.27 6.53 -11.07
CA ARG A 293 -1.32 5.96 -11.91
C ARG A 293 -2.25 5.08 -11.07
N ARG A 294 -3.57 5.35 -11.18
CA ARG A 294 -4.60 4.61 -10.47
C ARG A 294 -4.49 3.10 -10.69
N HIS A 295 -4.72 2.33 -9.63
CA HIS A 295 -4.86 0.88 -9.70
C HIS A 295 -6.35 0.51 -9.72
N SER A 296 -6.70 -0.52 -10.50
CA SER A 296 -8.00 -1.17 -10.40
C SER A 296 -7.91 -2.33 -9.42
N ALA A 297 -8.78 -2.34 -8.40
CA ALA A 297 -9.05 -3.56 -7.66
C ALA A 297 -10.37 -4.15 -8.14
N THR A 298 -10.32 -5.43 -8.45
CA THR A 298 -11.49 -6.30 -8.47
C THR A 298 -11.21 -7.43 -7.47
N GLY A 299 -12.26 -7.91 -6.82
CA GLY A 299 -12.21 -9.06 -5.94
C GLY A 299 -13.21 -10.10 -6.39
N TRP A 300 -13.21 -11.26 -5.77
CA TRP A 300 -14.24 -12.27 -6.00
C TRP A 300 -15.19 -12.31 -4.81
N ASN A 301 -16.49 -12.34 -5.09
CA ASN A 301 -17.50 -12.54 -4.07
C ASN A 301 -17.76 -14.04 -3.91
N LEU A 302 -17.59 -14.54 -2.68
CA LEU A 302 -17.79 -15.96 -2.33
C LEU A 302 -19.19 -16.21 -1.73
N VAL A 303 -20.05 -15.19 -1.67
CA VAL A 303 -21.46 -15.35 -1.29
C VAL A 303 -22.19 -15.99 -2.46
N GLN A 304 -22.82 -17.16 -2.25
CA GLN A 304 -23.48 -17.93 -3.32
C GLN A 304 -24.47 -17.10 -4.15
N LYS A 305 -25.25 -16.21 -3.52
CA LYS A 305 -26.24 -15.35 -4.21
C LYS A 305 -25.61 -14.29 -5.11
N GLU A 306 -24.36 -13.91 -4.85
CA GLU A 306 -23.63 -12.88 -5.59
C GLU A 306 -22.28 -13.43 -6.09
N PHE A 307 -22.19 -14.74 -6.33
CA PHE A 307 -20.95 -15.40 -6.69
C PHE A 307 -20.43 -14.86 -8.02
N GLY A 308 -19.25 -14.28 -8.02
CA GLY A 308 -18.70 -13.62 -9.20
C GLY A 308 -17.75 -12.47 -8.88
N PRO A 309 -17.26 -11.78 -9.92
CA PRO A 309 -16.39 -10.63 -9.75
C PRO A 309 -17.13 -9.47 -9.05
N LYS A 310 -16.48 -8.85 -8.07
CA LYS A 310 -16.94 -7.61 -7.43
C LYS A 310 -16.83 -6.45 -8.42
N LYS A 311 -17.63 -5.40 -8.18
CA LYS A 311 -17.51 -4.12 -8.91
C LYS A 311 -16.06 -3.63 -8.86
N VAL A 312 -15.54 -3.21 -10.00
CA VAL A 312 -14.21 -2.60 -10.10
C VAL A 312 -14.17 -1.34 -9.24
N LYS A 313 -13.18 -1.26 -8.36
CA LYS A 313 -12.87 -0.06 -7.58
C LYS A 313 -11.61 0.58 -8.14
N TRP A 314 -11.68 1.88 -8.39
CA TRP A 314 -10.51 2.69 -8.68
C TRP A 314 -9.91 3.18 -7.38
N MET A 315 -8.59 3.04 -7.23
CA MET A 315 -7.91 3.33 -5.98
C MET A 315 -6.76 4.30 -6.21
N ALA A 316 -6.56 5.19 -5.24
CA ALA A 316 -5.28 5.84 -5.04
C ALA A 316 -4.28 4.78 -4.55
N PRO A 317 -3.18 4.51 -5.27
CA PRO A 317 -2.26 3.45 -4.89
C PRO A 317 -1.53 3.77 -3.58
N ALA A 318 -1.01 2.74 -2.91
CA ALA A 318 -0.03 2.94 -1.85
C ALA A 318 1.15 3.79 -2.36
N GLY A 319 1.76 4.56 -1.48
CA GLY A 319 2.76 5.57 -1.82
C GLY A 319 2.17 6.90 -2.31
N SER A 320 0.86 7.01 -2.57
CA SER A 320 0.26 8.33 -2.88
C SER A 320 0.43 9.28 -1.70
N VAL A 321 0.73 10.54 -2.01
CA VAL A 321 1.03 11.58 -1.02
C VAL A 321 0.05 12.74 -1.16
N TYR A 322 -0.49 13.21 -0.05
CA TYR A 322 -1.36 14.38 0.02
C TYR A 322 -0.73 15.41 0.95
N PHE A 323 -0.61 16.65 0.47
CA PHE A 323 -0.11 17.78 1.25
C PHE A 323 -1.31 18.50 1.83
N LEU A 324 -1.51 18.40 3.14
CA LEU A 324 -2.66 18.93 3.84
C LEU A 324 -2.28 20.17 4.65
N LYS A 325 -3.20 21.10 4.77
CA LYS A 325 -3.16 22.19 5.73
C LYS A 325 -4.35 22.05 6.68
N ILE A 326 -4.07 21.96 7.97
CA ILE A 326 -5.09 21.97 9.00
C ILE A 326 -5.49 23.41 9.26
N GLU A 327 -6.80 23.68 9.26
CA GLU A 327 -7.30 25.05 9.46
C GLU A 327 -7.54 25.35 10.95
N ASN A 328 -7.99 24.34 11.70
CA ASN A 328 -8.22 24.43 13.13
C ASN A 328 -7.95 23.06 13.78
N GLY A 329 -7.13 23.02 14.82
CA GLY A 329 -6.74 21.80 15.52
C GLY A 329 -5.23 21.60 15.63
N SER A 330 -4.82 20.41 16.07
CA SER A 330 -3.42 20.02 16.22
C SER A 330 -3.05 18.94 15.20
N ALA A 331 -2.02 19.23 14.38
CA ALA A 331 -1.47 18.27 13.44
C ALA A 331 -0.91 17.03 14.12
N LEU A 332 -0.25 17.22 15.27
CA LEU A 332 0.29 16.14 16.07
C LEU A 332 -0.81 15.21 16.59
N GLU A 333 -1.86 15.76 17.19
CA GLU A 333 -2.93 14.95 17.78
C GLU A 333 -3.69 14.16 16.70
N LEU A 334 -3.95 14.78 15.54
CA LEU A 334 -4.55 14.10 14.41
C LEU A 334 -3.65 12.96 13.90
N ALA A 335 -2.36 13.23 13.69
CA ALA A 335 -1.39 12.25 13.21
C ALA A 335 -1.23 11.07 14.18
N LYS A 336 -1.11 11.33 15.50
CA LYS A 336 -1.06 10.29 16.54
C LYS A 336 -2.34 9.46 16.56
N LYS A 337 -3.50 10.11 16.53
CA LYS A 337 -4.81 9.43 16.55
C LYS A 337 -5.01 8.54 15.32
N LEU A 338 -4.52 8.96 14.16
CA LEU A 338 -4.74 8.30 12.87
C LEU A 338 -3.52 7.52 12.34
N TRP A 339 -2.48 7.35 13.15
CA TRP A 339 -1.29 6.60 12.75
C TRP A 339 -1.64 5.18 12.32
N LEU A 340 -1.36 4.88 11.05
CA LEU A 340 -1.70 3.61 10.40
C LEU A 340 -3.17 3.19 10.60
N LYS A 341 -4.07 4.18 10.58
CA LYS A 341 -5.52 3.97 10.49
C LYS A 341 -6.01 4.24 9.07
N PRO A 342 -7.10 3.57 8.66
CA PRO A 342 -7.65 3.73 7.33
C PRO A 342 -8.31 5.11 7.14
N VAL A 343 -8.04 5.74 5.99
CA VAL A 343 -8.63 7.04 5.58
C VAL A 343 -9.51 6.94 4.33
N SER A 344 -9.76 5.73 3.81
CA SER A 344 -10.72 5.51 2.71
C SER A 344 -12.12 6.01 3.09
N ASP A 345 -12.98 6.29 2.12
CA ASP A 345 -14.28 6.93 2.42
C ASP A 345 -15.32 5.94 2.98
N ASP A 346 -15.42 4.74 2.40
CA ASP A 346 -16.39 3.72 2.79
C ASP A 346 -15.93 2.91 4.03
N ASP A 347 -16.86 2.66 4.95
CA ASP A 347 -16.54 1.98 6.21
C ASP A 347 -16.15 0.52 6.03
N GLN A 348 -16.67 -0.16 5.01
CA GLN A 348 -16.24 -1.53 4.73
C GLN A 348 -14.83 -1.54 4.15
N ASP A 349 -14.49 -0.58 3.27
CA ASP A 349 -13.12 -0.44 2.75
C ASP A 349 -12.13 -0.13 3.88
N LYS A 350 -12.51 0.71 4.85
CA LYS A 350 -11.71 0.92 6.06
C LYS A 350 -11.50 -0.37 6.84
N ARG A 351 -12.57 -1.14 7.10
CA ARG A 351 -12.49 -2.44 7.79
C ARG A 351 -11.68 -3.47 7.02
N ASP A 352 -11.63 -3.39 5.70
CA ASP A 352 -10.85 -4.28 4.83
C ASP A 352 -9.36 -3.88 4.78
N GLY A 353 -8.97 -2.76 5.39
CA GLY A 353 -7.58 -2.30 5.49
C GLY A 353 -7.14 -1.34 4.39
N TYR A 354 -8.07 -0.82 3.58
CA TYR A 354 -7.76 0.18 2.56
C TYR A 354 -7.51 1.55 3.18
N GLY A 355 -6.46 2.21 2.69
CA GLY A 355 -6.10 3.58 3.01
C GLY A 355 -5.42 3.75 4.36
N LEU A 356 -4.64 2.78 4.84
CA LEU A 356 -3.80 3.01 6.01
C LEU A 356 -2.87 4.18 5.73
N ALA A 357 -2.83 5.17 6.62
CA ALA A 357 -2.06 6.39 6.43
C ALA A 357 -0.87 6.49 7.39
N LEU A 358 0.27 6.87 6.84
CA LEU A 358 1.40 7.45 7.56
C LEU A 358 1.28 8.98 7.49
N TRP A 359 1.82 9.65 8.51
CA TRP A 359 1.71 11.09 8.68
C TRP A 359 3.08 11.69 8.85
N GLY A 360 3.33 12.83 8.21
CA GLY A 360 4.62 13.49 8.19
C GLY A 360 4.46 15.01 8.18
N VAL A 361 5.57 15.73 8.32
CA VAL A 361 5.61 17.17 8.08
C VAL A 361 5.89 17.47 6.60
N TRP A 362 5.54 18.67 6.16
CA TRP A 362 5.97 19.23 4.88
C TRP A 362 6.04 20.76 4.94
N ASN A 363 6.80 21.36 4.03
CA ASN A 363 6.83 22.79 3.74
C ASN A 363 6.77 23.04 2.23
N TYR A 364 6.48 24.28 1.84
CA TYR A 364 6.55 24.70 0.45
C TYR A 364 7.97 24.47 -0.10
N ALA A 365 8.06 24.31 -1.42
CA ALA A 365 9.33 24.44 -2.13
C ALA A 365 9.98 25.78 -1.76
N GLU A 366 11.29 25.79 -1.48
CA GLU A 366 12.02 27.03 -1.26
C GLU A 366 11.88 27.88 -2.53
N GLY A 367 11.27 29.06 -2.41
CA GLY A 367 11.29 30.01 -3.52
C GLY A 367 12.72 30.44 -3.76
N ASP A 368 13.10 30.68 -5.02
CA ASP A 368 14.28 31.47 -5.32
C ASP A 368 14.07 32.87 -4.71
N SER A 369 14.42 33.04 -3.44
CA SER A 369 14.62 34.35 -2.84
C SER A 369 15.89 34.90 -3.47
N ASN A 370 15.76 35.40 -4.70
CA ASN A 370 16.69 36.35 -5.27
C ASN A 370 16.60 37.62 -4.44
N ASP A 371 17.50 37.75 -3.46
CA ASP A 371 17.95 39.05 -2.95
C ASP A 371 18.79 39.77 -4.02
#